data_AF-A0A2E0C643-F1
#
_entry.id   AF-A0A2E0C643-F1
#
_cell.length_a   1.000
_cell.length_b   1.000
_cell.length_c   1.000
_cell.angle_alpha   90.00
_cell.angle_beta   90.00
_cell.angle_gamma   90.00
#
_symmetry.space_group_name_H-M   'P 1'
#
loop_
_entity.id
_entity.type
_entity.pdbx_description
1 polymer ?
#
loop_
_entity_poly.entity_id
_entity_poly.type
_entity_poly.pdbx_seq_one_letter_code
_entity_poly.pdbx_strand_id
1 'polypeptide(L)'
;MLKDLIKDLISLKGDFTMNYKTITVVYGEKITKFYMSLISPLIISVSLIIVNLYDLSSMKYYYFFSVFYIIAFTIILWKKNDIINYQKLHNAVRLLIILGLLSILFYE
;
A
#
# COMPACT_ATOMS: atom_id res chain seq x y z
N MET A 1 -0.91 1.21 9.13
CA MET A 1 0.49 1.58 8.77
C MET A 1 0.61 2.19 7.37
N LEU A 2 0.49 1.43 6.27
CA LEU A 2 0.73 1.99 4.92
C LEU A 2 -0.31 3.05 4.53
N LYS A 3 -1.57 2.87 4.94
CA LYS A 3 -2.63 3.87 4.73
C LYS A 3 -2.41 5.15 5.55
N ASP A 4 -1.81 5.05 6.74
CA ASP A 4 -1.56 6.20 7.62
C ASP A 4 -0.43 7.05 7.06
N LEU A 5 0.65 6.40 6.58
CA LEU A 5 1.73 7.07 5.83
C LEU A 5 1.22 7.79 4.58
N ILE A 6 0.26 7.21 3.84
CA ILE A 6 -0.34 7.87 2.67
C ILE A 6 -1.23 9.05 3.11
N LYS A 7 -1.91 8.94 4.25
CA LYS A 7 -2.74 10.02 4.80
C LYS A 7 -1.88 11.22 5.22
N ASP A 8 -0.71 10.95 5.82
CA ASP A 8 0.29 11.97 6.18
C ASP A 8 0.94 12.63 4.95
N LEU A 9 1.07 11.91 3.84
CA LEU A 9 1.49 12.47 2.54
C LEU A 9 0.41 13.38 1.92
N ILE A 10 -0.86 13.00 2.03
CA ILE A 10 -1.99 13.78 1.50
C ILE A 10 -2.18 15.07 2.30
N SER A 11 -2.10 15.01 3.64
CA SER A 11 -2.24 16.21 4.48
C SER A 11 -1.09 17.19 4.26
N LEU A 12 0.11 16.70 3.92
CA LEU A 12 1.26 17.56 3.68
C LEU A 12 1.07 18.55 2.52
N LYS A 13 0.46 18.11 1.41
CA LYS A 13 0.21 19.02 0.28
C LYS A 13 -0.86 20.08 0.59
N GLY A 14 -1.71 19.86 1.59
CA GLY A 14 -2.65 20.86 2.12
C GLY A 14 -2.02 21.81 3.15
N ASP A 15 -1.09 21.31 3.97
CA ASP A 15 -0.38 22.11 4.98
C ASP A 15 0.77 22.96 4.42
N PHE A 16 1.17 22.74 3.17
CA PHE A 16 2.22 23.53 2.51
C PHE A 16 1.87 25.02 2.33
N THR A 17 0.58 25.40 2.41
CA THR A 17 0.15 26.80 2.50
C THR A 17 0.15 27.38 3.92
N MET A 18 0.29 26.54 4.97
CA MET A 18 0.10 26.90 6.38
C MET A 18 1.33 26.66 7.29
N ASN A 19 2.50 26.34 6.74
CA ASN A 19 3.78 26.38 7.47
C ASN A 19 3.86 25.44 8.71
N TYR A 20 3.23 24.26 8.66
CA TYR A 20 3.34 23.24 9.72
C TYR A 20 4.41 22.18 9.40
N LYS A 21 5.31 21.94 10.38
CA LYS A 21 6.38 20.94 10.32
C LYS A 21 5.85 19.54 10.67
N THR A 22 5.56 18.72 9.68
CA THR A 22 5.33 17.26 9.82
C THR A 22 6.43 16.48 9.11
N ILE A 23 6.58 15.18 9.41
CA ILE A 23 7.69 14.28 8.98
C ILE A 23 7.95 14.35 7.46
N THR A 24 6.91 14.61 6.70
CA THR A 24 6.89 14.75 5.24
C THR A 24 7.51 16.07 4.72
N VAL A 25 7.66 17.11 5.57
CA VAL A 25 8.41 18.37 5.30
C VAL A 25 9.91 18.20 5.49
N VAL A 26 10.33 17.35 6.45
CA VAL A 26 11.74 17.16 6.80
C VAL A 26 12.42 16.11 5.91
N TYR A 27 11.71 15.04 5.52
CA TYR A 27 12.28 13.94 4.73
C TYR A 27 11.95 14.00 3.23
N GLY A 28 10.93 14.76 2.82
CA GLY A 28 10.56 14.92 1.41
C GLY A 28 9.85 13.71 0.80
N GLU A 29 9.05 13.99 -0.23
CA GLU A 29 8.17 13.03 -0.94
C GLU A 29 8.92 11.79 -1.46
N LYS A 30 10.21 11.93 -1.80
CA LYS A 30 11.08 10.84 -2.25
C LYS A 30 11.39 9.80 -1.17
N ILE A 31 11.61 10.22 0.08
CA ILE A 31 11.98 9.29 1.14
C ILE A 31 10.77 8.45 1.57
N THR A 32 9.58 9.05 1.65
CA THR A 32 8.36 8.27 1.93
C THR A 32 8.08 7.24 0.83
N LYS A 33 8.30 7.60 -0.44
CA LYS A 33 8.21 6.63 -1.55
C LYS A 33 9.23 5.52 -1.43
N PHE A 34 10.46 5.85 -1.04
CA PHE A 34 11.51 4.86 -0.82
C PHE A 34 11.13 3.87 0.29
N TYR A 35 10.65 4.35 1.45
CA TYR A 35 10.17 3.48 2.53
C TYR A 35 9.00 2.59 2.11
N MET A 36 8.02 3.12 1.37
CA MET A 36 6.89 2.32 0.87
C MET A 36 7.35 1.27 -0.15
N SER A 37 8.32 1.62 -0.99
CA SER A 37 8.93 0.69 -1.96
C SER A 37 9.77 -0.38 -1.27
N LEU A 38 10.38 -0.09 -0.12
CA LEU A 38 11.15 -1.05 0.68
C LEU A 38 10.26 -2.05 1.42
N ILE A 39 9.09 -1.60 1.87
CA ILE A 39 8.09 -2.44 2.54
C ILE A 39 7.34 -3.36 1.58
N SER A 40 7.15 -2.94 0.33
CA SER A 40 6.49 -3.73 -0.72
C SER A 40 7.04 -5.17 -0.88
N PRO A 41 8.36 -5.40 -1.05
CA PRO A 41 8.93 -6.74 -1.15
C PRO A 41 8.80 -7.53 0.15
N LEU A 42 8.80 -6.88 1.33
CA LEU A 42 8.57 -7.57 2.60
C LEU A 42 7.15 -8.17 2.64
N ILE A 43 6.14 -7.44 2.16
CA ILE A 43 4.76 -7.92 2.09
C ILE A 43 4.64 -9.09 1.11
N ILE A 44 5.33 -9.02 -0.04
CA ILE A 44 5.37 -10.12 -1.02
C ILE A 44 6.03 -11.37 -0.42
N SER A 45 7.15 -11.22 0.28
CA SER A 45 7.82 -12.35 0.93
C SER A 45 6.93 -13.02 1.98
N VAL A 46 6.27 -12.23 2.83
CA VAL A 46 5.33 -12.76 3.84
C VAL A 46 4.15 -13.46 3.16
N SER A 47 3.61 -12.91 2.07
CA SER A 47 2.49 -13.50 1.35
C SER A 47 2.86 -14.85 0.71
N LEU A 48 4.05 -14.97 0.14
CA LEU A 48 4.59 -16.23 -0.41
C LEU A 48 4.87 -17.28 0.66
N ILE A 49 5.36 -16.87 1.83
CA ILE A 49 5.57 -17.78 2.97
C ILE A 49 4.24 -18.38 3.42
N ILE A 50 3.18 -17.56 3.55
CA ILE A 50 1.86 -18.03 3.99
C ILE A 50 1.26 -19.04 3.00
N VAL A 51 1.39 -18.79 1.69
CA VAL A 51 0.89 -19.70 0.64
C VAL A 51 1.60 -21.06 0.67
N ASN A 52 2.89 -21.09 1.01
CA ASN A 52 3.65 -22.34 1.09
C ASN A 52 3.46 -23.08 2.41
N LEU A 53 3.23 -22.37 3.52
CA LEU A 53 3.04 -22.98 4.83
C LEU A 53 1.63 -23.52 5.04
N TYR A 54 0.62 -22.93 4.41
CA TYR A 54 -0.78 -23.31 4.59
C TYR A 54 -1.38 -23.81 3.26
N ASP A 55 -2.04 -24.96 3.29
CA ASP A 55 -2.77 -25.51 2.14
C ASP A 55 -4.10 -24.77 1.91
N LEU A 56 -3.94 -23.55 1.44
CA LEU A 56 -4.97 -22.56 1.15
C LEU A 56 -5.60 -22.82 -0.22
N SER A 57 -6.40 -23.89 -0.37
CA SER A 57 -6.97 -24.33 -1.66
C SER A 57 -7.60 -23.18 -2.48
N SER A 58 -8.63 -22.51 -1.95
CA SER A 58 -9.31 -21.39 -2.64
C SER A 58 -8.59 -20.05 -2.47
N MET A 59 -7.87 -19.89 -1.36
CA MET A 59 -7.19 -18.66 -0.95
C MET A 59 -5.91 -18.38 -1.77
N LYS A 60 -5.31 -19.41 -2.38
CA LYS A 60 -4.16 -19.28 -3.29
C LYS A 60 -4.38 -18.24 -4.38
N TYR A 61 -5.59 -18.15 -4.95
CA TYR A 61 -5.94 -17.16 -5.97
C TYR A 61 -5.88 -15.72 -5.45
N TYR A 62 -6.38 -15.48 -4.22
CA TYR A 62 -6.31 -14.17 -3.60
C TYR A 62 -4.85 -13.76 -3.33
N TYR A 63 -4.04 -14.68 -2.81
CA TYR A 63 -2.64 -14.39 -2.54
C TYR A 63 -1.85 -14.06 -3.82
N PHE A 64 -2.05 -14.78 -4.91
CA PHE A 64 -1.41 -14.48 -6.19
C PHE A 64 -1.85 -13.11 -6.75
N PHE A 65 -3.15 -12.80 -6.65
CA PHE A 65 -3.68 -11.49 -7.00
C PHE A 65 -3.07 -10.38 -6.15
N SER A 66 -2.89 -10.61 -4.84
CA SER A 66 -2.31 -9.64 -3.92
C SER A 66 -0.86 -9.27 -4.29
N VAL A 67 -0.06 -10.25 -4.72
CA VAL A 67 1.32 -10.03 -5.19
C VAL A 67 1.31 -9.15 -6.44
N PHE A 68 0.49 -9.48 -7.43
CA PHE A 68 0.37 -8.66 -8.64
C PHE A 68 -0.10 -7.23 -8.32
N TYR A 69 -1.05 -7.10 -7.40
CA TYR A 69 -1.58 -5.81 -6.97
C TYR A 69 -0.53 -4.94 -6.28
N ILE A 70 0.30 -5.54 -5.42
CA ILE A 70 1.38 -4.82 -4.73
C ILE A 70 2.45 -4.35 -5.71
N ILE A 71 2.80 -5.16 -6.72
CA ILE A 71 3.73 -4.77 -7.79
C ILE A 71 3.16 -3.57 -8.56
N ALA A 72 1.90 -3.65 -8.98
CA ALA A 72 1.21 -2.54 -9.65
C ALA A 72 1.14 -1.29 -8.77
N PHE A 73 0.87 -1.44 -7.48
CA PHE A 73 0.87 -0.36 -6.49
C PHE A 73 2.22 0.34 -6.43
N THR A 74 3.33 -0.41 -6.35
CA THR A 74 4.68 0.15 -6.35
C THR A 74 4.96 0.91 -7.65
N ILE A 75 4.57 0.39 -8.82
CA ILE A 75 4.77 1.11 -10.10
C ILE A 75 3.98 2.43 -10.13
N ILE A 76 2.72 2.42 -9.69
CA ILE A 76 1.86 3.62 -9.63
C ILE A 76 2.41 4.66 -8.65
N LEU A 77 3.01 4.20 -7.54
CA LEU A 77 3.67 5.04 -6.54
C LEU A 77 4.77 5.92 -7.17
N TRP A 78 5.54 5.38 -8.10
CA TRP A 78 6.64 6.08 -8.78
C TRP A 78 6.19 6.93 -9.98
N LYS A 79 4.97 6.72 -10.51
CA LYS A 79 4.53 7.30 -11.79
C LYS A 79 4.17 8.79 -11.75
N LYS A 80 3.44 9.27 -10.73
CA LYS A 80 3.05 10.69 -10.61
C LYS A 80 2.98 11.17 -9.16
N ASN A 81 3.42 12.41 -8.94
CA ASN A 81 3.46 13.08 -7.64
C ASN A 81 2.24 13.99 -7.46
N ASP A 82 1.03 13.43 -7.52
CA ASP A 82 -0.23 14.18 -7.40
C ASP A 82 -1.02 13.74 -6.17
N ILE A 83 -1.70 14.70 -5.51
CA ILE A 83 -2.58 14.44 -4.35
C ILE A 83 -3.62 13.37 -4.71
N ILE A 84 -4.20 13.50 -5.91
CA ILE A 84 -5.18 12.57 -6.46
C ILE A 84 -4.56 11.17 -6.62
N ASN A 85 -3.29 11.08 -7.01
CA ASN A 85 -2.60 9.81 -7.15
C ASN A 85 -2.37 9.15 -5.78
N TYR A 86 -2.00 9.92 -4.75
CA TYR A 86 -1.90 9.43 -3.38
C TYR A 86 -3.25 8.98 -2.80
N GLN A 87 -4.33 9.71 -3.07
CA GLN A 87 -5.67 9.26 -2.69
C GLN A 87 -6.06 7.95 -3.38
N LYS A 88 -5.73 7.78 -4.68
CA LYS A 88 -5.94 6.52 -5.39
C LYS A 88 -5.13 5.38 -4.78
N LEU A 89 -3.86 5.61 -4.44
CA LEU A 89 -3.01 4.63 -3.75
C LEU A 89 -3.61 4.25 -2.37
N HIS A 90 -4.10 5.23 -1.61
CA HIS A 90 -4.77 4.96 -0.33
C HIS A 90 -6.00 4.05 -0.50
N ASN A 91 -6.82 4.37 -1.50
CA ASN A 91 -8.04 3.62 -1.75
C ASN A 91 -7.73 2.22 -2.31
N ALA A 92 -6.66 2.09 -3.10
CA ALA A 92 -6.16 0.81 -3.60
C ALA A 92 -5.80 -0.16 -2.45
N VAL A 93 -5.08 0.33 -1.43
CA VAL A 93 -4.77 -0.47 -0.23
C VAL A 93 -6.07 -0.86 0.51
N ARG A 94 -7.04 0.06 0.62
CA ARG A 94 -8.33 -0.23 1.26
C ARG A 94 -9.13 -1.30 0.52
N LEU A 95 -9.14 -1.25 -0.82
CA LEU A 95 -9.76 -2.25 -1.67
C LEU A 95 -9.11 -3.63 -1.49
N LEU A 96 -7.78 -3.70 -1.43
CA LEU A 96 -7.06 -4.95 -1.21
C LEU A 96 -7.41 -5.59 0.14
N ILE A 97 -7.56 -4.79 1.20
CA ILE A 97 -7.99 -5.26 2.53
C ILE A 97 -9.42 -5.82 2.47
N ILE A 98 -10.35 -5.08 1.85
CA ILE A 98 -11.76 -5.52 1.73
C ILE A 98 -11.87 -6.82 0.92
N LEU A 99 -11.13 -6.93 -0.19
CA LEU A 99 -11.07 -8.15 -1.00
C LEU A 99 -10.47 -9.32 -0.20
N GLY A 100 -9.49 -9.06 0.67
CA GLY A 100 -8.94 -10.08 1.55
C GLY A 100 -9.93 -10.58 2.58
N LEU A 101 -10.66 -9.67 3.22
CA LEU A 101 -11.73 -10.02 4.15
C LEU A 101 -12.84 -10.82 3.45
N LEU A 102 -13.24 -10.41 2.24
CA LEU A 102 -14.20 -11.18 1.42
C LEU A 102 -13.67 -12.57 1.08
N SER A 103 -12.39 -12.71 0.76
CA SER A 103 -11.78 -14.01 0.47
C SER A 103 -11.82 -14.94 1.69
N ILE A 104 -11.65 -14.42 2.90
CA ILE A 104 -11.78 -15.17 4.17
C ILE A 104 -13.21 -15.62 4.39
N LEU A 105 -14.15 -14.71 4.20
CA LEU A 105 -15.57 -14.99 4.43
C LEU A 105 -16.16 -15.97 3.41
N PHE A 106 -15.56 -16.08 2.21
CA PHE A 106 -15.95 -17.07 1.22
C PHE A 106 -15.30 -18.45 1.44
N TYR A 107 -14.30 -18.52 2.33
CA TYR A 107 -13.63 -19.76 2.71
C TYR A 107 -14.23 -20.39 3.97
N GLU A 108 -14.73 -19.59 4.91
CA GLU A 108 -15.59 -20.06 6.03
C GLU A 108 -16.99 -20.48 5.55
#